data_AF-A0A6B3HJT6-F1
#
_entry.id   AF-A0A6B3HJT6-F1
#
_cell.length_a   1.000
_cell.length_b   1.000
_cell.length_c   1.000
_cell.angle_alpha   90.00
_cell.angle_beta   90.00
_cell.angle_gamma   90.00
#
_symmetry.space_group_name_H-M   'P 1'
#
loop_
_entity.id
_entity.type
_entity.pdbx_description
1 polymer ?
#
loop_
_entity_poly.entity_id
_entity_poly.type
_entity_poly.pdbx_seq_one_letter_code
_entity_poly.pdbx_strand_id
1 'polypeptide(L)'
;RGKILNVQKSSVSDMLKNAECGAIIQVIGAGSGRTFDIDAARYGKVIMMTDADVDGSHIRTLLLTLFQRYMRPMVEAGRVFAAVPPLHRIELVQPKKGQDKYVYTYSD
;
A
#
# COMPACT_ATOMS: atom_id res chain seq x y z
N ARG A 1 -6.64 -9.28 -8.13
CA ARG A 1 -6.73 -8.65 -9.47
C ARG A 1 -5.32 -8.15 -9.81
N GLY A 2 -4.85 -8.28 -11.06
CA GLY A 2 -3.43 -8.14 -11.43
C GLY A 2 -2.79 -6.76 -11.21
N LYS A 3 -1.68 -6.48 -11.90
CA LYS A 3 -0.96 -5.20 -11.80
C LYS A 3 -1.90 -4.01 -12.04
N ILE A 4 -1.84 -3.01 -11.15
CA ILE A 4 -2.63 -1.78 -11.26
C ILE A 4 -2.14 -0.92 -12.44
N LEU A 5 -3.01 -0.05 -12.96
CA LEU A 5 -2.67 0.90 -14.02
C LEU A 5 -1.53 1.82 -13.58
N ASN A 6 -0.50 1.99 -14.43
CA ASN A 6 0.54 2.97 -14.19
C ASN A 6 0.03 4.38 -14.51
N VAL A 7 -0.51 5.04 -13.48
CA VAL A 7 -1.10 6.36 -13.62
C VAL A 7 -0.08 7.48 -13.90
N GLN A 8 1.23 7.21 -13.88
CA GLN A 8 2.23 8.19 -14.33
C GLN A 8 2.20 8.36 -15.84
N LYS A 9 2.02 7.25 -16.57
CA LYS A 9 2.01 7.21 -18.04
C LYS A 9 0.61 7.35 -18.64
N SER A 10 -0.43 7.07 -17.87
CA SER A 10 -1.82 7.14 -18.32
C SER A 10 -2.41 8.54 -18.18
N SER A 11 -3.42 8.84 -19.00
CA SER A 11 -4.20 10.07 -18.86
C SER A 11 -5.11 10.02 -17.63
N VAL A 12 -5.59 11.18 -17.17
CA VAL A 12 -6.58 11.25 -16.08
C VAL A 12 -7.87 10.50 -16.46
N SER A 13 -8.31 10.58 -17.72
CA SER A 13 -9.47 9.84 -18.21
C SER A 13 -9.29 8.33 -18.13
N ASP A 14 -8.10 7.81 -18.44
CA ASP A 14 -7.83 6.37 -18.36
C ASP A 14 -7.82 5.89 -16.91
N MET A 15 -7.27 6.70 -16.00
CA MET A 15 -7.28 6.43 -14.56
C MET A 15 -8.71 6.39 -14.02
N LEU A 16 -9.57 7.35 -14.37
CA LEU A 16 -10.97 7.38 -13.93
C LEU A 16 -11.79 6.22 -14.49
N LYS A 17 -11.47 5.72 -15.68
CA LYS A 17 -12.10 4.53 -16.27
C LYS A 17 -11.62 3.22 -15.64
N ASN A 18 -10.48 3.24 -14.94
CA ASN A 18 -9.94 2.05 -14.30
C ASN A 18 -10.71 1.76 -12.99
N ALA A 19 -11.40 0.62 -12.96
CA ALA A 19 -12.23 0.23 -11.82
C ALA A 19 -11.46 0.13 -10.49
N GLU A 20 -10.20 -0.34 -10.51
CA GLU A 20 -9.38 -0.44 -9.29
C GLU A 20 -8.99 0.94 -8.76
N CYS A 21 -8.47 1.82 -9.63
CA CYS A 21 -8.08 3.17 -9.24
C CYS A 21 -9.29 3.97 -8.75
N GLY A 22 -10.41 3.88 -9.47
CA GLY A 22 -11.67 4.53 -9.09
C GLY A 22 -12.19 4.03 -7.74
N ALA A 23 -12.17 2.71 -7.51
CA ALA A 23 -12.59 2.13 -6.24
C ALA A 23 -11.72 2.62 -5.07
N ILE A 24 -10.40 2.70 -5.23
CA ILE A 24 -9.50 3.22 -4.18
C ILE A 24 -9.87 4.68 -3.84
N ILE A 25 -9.97 5.55 -4.85
CA ILE A 25 -10.32 6.97 -4.64
C ILE A 25 -11.67 7.11 -3.94
N GLN A 26 -12.66 6.32 -4.35
CA GLN A 26 -14.01 6.34 -3.76
C GLN A 26 -14.02 5.83 -2.31
N VAL A 27 -13.24 4.79 -1.99
CA VAL A 27 -13.12 4.24 -0.63
C VAL A 27 -12.44 5.24 0.30
N ILE A 28 -11.38 5.92 -0.16
CA ILE A 28 -10.74 6.99 0.62
C ILE A 28 -11.72 8.14 0.89
N GLY A 29 -12.54 8.49 -0.12
CA GLY A 29 -13.69 9.38 0.07
C GLY A 29 -13.35 10.86 0.24
N ALA A 30 -12.12 11.27 -0.05
CA ALA A 30 -11.58 12.61 0.15
C ALA A 30 -11.46 13.45 -1.14
N GLY A 31 -11.97 12.96 -2.27
CA GLY A 31 -11.71 13.56 -3.58
C GLY A 31 -10.34 13.14 -4.15
N SER A 32 -9.84 13.89 -5.14
CA SER A 32 -8.53 13.62 -5.76
C SER A 32 -7.91 14.86 -6.41
N GLY A 33 -6.58 14.87 -6.51
CA GLY A 33 -5.81 15.96 -7.12
C GLY A 33 -6.02 17.28 -6.37
N ARG A 34 -6.47 18.30 -7.09
CA ARG A 34 -6.66 19.67 -6.56
C ARG A 34 -7.83 19.80 -5.59
N THR A 35 -8.79 18.89 -5.63
CA THR A 35 -9.98 18.90 -4.76
C THR A 35 -9.85 17.93 -3.60
N PHE A 36 -8.64 17.39 -3.36
CA PHE A 36 -8.42 16.44 -2.28
C PHE A 36 -8.48 17.15 -0.91
N ASP A 37 -9.34 16.66 -0.02
CA ASP A 37 -9.49 17.13 1.35
C ASP A 37 -9.13 16.01 2.36
N ILE A 38 -8.02 16.21 3.06
CA ILE A 38 -7.48 15.24 4.02
C ILE A 38 -8.37 15.03 5.25
N ASP A 39 -9.17 16.02 5.62
CA ASP A 39 -10.06 15.95 6.79
C ASP A 39 -11.34 15.16 6.46
N ALA A 40 -11.71 15.11 5.17
CA ALA A 40 -12.78 14.26 4.66
C ALA A 40 -12.36 12.78 4.45
N ALA A 41 -11.06 12.45 4.58
CA ALA A 41 -10.58 11.09 4.37
C ALA A 41 -11.16 10.12 5.41
N ARG A 42 -11.82 9.07 4.94
CA ARG A 42 -12.51 8.08 5.80
C ARG A 42 -11.58 7.23 6.65
N TYR A 43 -10.31 7.15 6.27
CA TYR A 43 -9.31 6.32 6.94
C TYR A 43 -8.08 7.15 7.31
N GLY A 44 -7.70 7.08 8.58
CA GLY A 44 -6.46 7.70 9.07
C GLY A 44 -5.19 6.93 8.67
N LYS A 45 -5.33 5.68 8.21
CA LYS A 45 -4.21 4.84 7.75
C LYS A 45 -4.62 4.04 6.52
N VAL A 46 -3.73 3.99 5.54
CA VAL A 46 -3.79 3.10 4.38
C VAL A 46 -2.56 2.21 4.42
N ILE A 47 -2.75 0.89 4.41
CA ILE A 47 -1.66 -0.08 4.49
C ILE A 47 -1.62 -0.87 3.18
N MET A 48 -0.55 -0.69 2.41
CA MET A 48 -0.27 -1.51 1.24
C MET A 48 0.39 -2.81 1.69
N MET A 49 -0.34 -3.91 1.57
CA MET A 49 0.16 -5.25 1.87
C MET A 49 0.34 -6.00 0.55
N THR A 50 1.60 -6.24 0.19
CA THR A 50 2.00 -6.97 -1.01
C THR A 50 2.99 -8.06 -0.64
N ASP A 51 3.16 -9.05 -1.52
CA ASP A 51 4.16 -10.10 -1.32
C ASP A 51 5.58 -9.51 -1.26
N ALA A 52 6.45 -10.18 -0.50
CA ALA A 52 7.85 -9.80 -0.35
C ALA A 52 8.71 -10.28 -1.53
N ASP A 53 8.25 -10.00 -2.75
CA ASP A 53 8.94 -10.31 -3.99
C ASP A 53 9.04 -9.08 -4.91
N VAL A 54 9.59 -9.29 -6.10
CA VAL A 54 9.79 -8.25 -7.11
C VAL A 54 8.47 -7.70 -7.67
N ASP A 55 7.43 -8.53 -7.77
CA ASP A 55 6.13 -8.13 -8.29
C ASP A 55 5.34 -7.34 -7.24
N GLY A 56 5.43 -7.71 -5.96
CA GLY A 56 4.89 -6.94 -4.84
C GLY A 56 5.56 -5.57 -4.74
N SER A 57 6.89 -5.50 -4.90
CA SER A 57 7.63 -4.24 -4.98
C SER A 57 7.16 -3.36 -6.15
N HIS A 58 6.85 -3.97 -7.29
CA HIS A 58 6.30 -3.26 -8.45
C HIS A 58 4.87 -2.74 -8.18
N ILE A 59 3.97 -3.56 -7.63
CA ILE A 59 2.61 -3.15 -7.27
C ILE A 59 2.65 -2.00 -6.26
N ARG A 60 3.49 -2.11 -5.22
CA ARG A 60 3.70 -1.05 -4.23
C ARG A 60 4.11 0.27 -4.87
N THR A 61 5.03 0.23 -5.83
CA THR A 61 5.46 1.42 -6.57
C THR A 61 4.31 2.06 -7.36
N LEU A 62 3.48 1.25 -8.01
CA LEU A 62 2.33 1.76 -8.77
C LEU A 62 1.26 2.38 -7.87
N LEU A 63 0.97 1.75 -6.71
CA LEU A 63 0.07 2.29 -5.71
C LEU A 63 0.60 3.60 -5.11
N LEU A 64 1.88 3.63 -4.73
CA LEU A 64 2.53 4.86 -4.25
C LEU A 64 2.45 5.97 -5.29
N THR A 65 2.60 5.64 -6.57
CA THR A 65 2.45 6.61 -7.67
C THR A 65 1.02 7.18 -7.73
N LEU A 66 -0.01 6.34 -7.54
CA LEU A 66 -1.40 6.79 -7.44
C LEU A 66 -1.60 7.76 -6.27
N PHE A 67 -1.15 7.38 -5.07
CA PHE A 67 -1.24 8.25 -3.89
C PHE A 67 -0.47 9.55 -4.08
N GLN A 68 0.75 9.49 -4.60
CA GLN A 68 1.57 10.68 -4.82
C GLN A 68 0.96 11.65 -5.84
N ARG A 69 0.32 11.14 -6.90
CA ARG A 69 -0.22 11.97 -7.98
C ARG A 69 -1.61 12.54 -7.66
N TYR A 70 -2.46 11.77 -6.99
CA TYR A 70 -3.88 12.11 -6.82
C TYR A 70 -4.33 12.27 -5.37
N MET A 71 -3.53 11.86 -4.39
CA MET A 71 -3.89 11.90 -2.96
C MET A 71 -2.68 12.30 -2.12
N ARG A 72 -1.85 13.20 -2.64
CA ARG A 72 -0.56 13.59 -2.05
C ARG A 72 -0.64 13.98 -0.57
N PRO A 73 -1.69 14.69 -0.10
CA PRO A 73 -1.83 15.00 1.33
C PRO A 73 -1.86 13.76 2.24
N MET A 74 -2.30 12.59 1.77
CA MET A 74 -2.23 11.34 2.56
C MET A 74 -0.78 10.91 2.81
N VAL A 75 0.09 11.09 1.82
CA VAL A 75 1.51 10.74 1.93
C VAL A 75 2.20 11.73 2.86
N GLU A 76 1.97 13.02 2.67
CA GLU A 76 2.58 14.09 3.48
C GLU A 76 2.14 14.06 4.94
N ALA A 77 0.88 13.69 5.20
CA ALA A 77 0.35 13.49 6.55
C ALA A 77 0.81 12.17 7.21
N GLY A 78 1.66 11.37 6.56
CA GLY A 78 2.14 10.10 7.10
C GLY A 78 1.05 9.04 7.28
N ARG A 79 -0.01 9.07 6.45
CA ARG A 79 -1.15 8.14 6.52
C ARG A 79 -1.01 6.92 5.61
N VAL A 80 0.04 6.86 4.78
CA VAL A 80 0.28 5.77 3.83
C VAL A 80 1.45 4.90 4.31
N PHE A 81 1.22 3.60 4.46
CA PHE A 81 2.16 2.63 4.99
C PHE A 81 2.36 1.48 4.00
N ALA A 82 3.55 0.89 4.00
CA ALA A 82 3.81 -0.39 3.34
C ALA A 82 4.05 -1.44 4.42
N ALA A 83 3.25 -2.50 4.42
CA ALA A 83 3.52 -3.65 5.28
C ALA A 83 4.72 -4.42 4.74
N VAL A 84 5.56 -4.91 5.65
CA VAL A 84 6.70 -5.79 5.36
C VAL A 84 6.36 -7.16 5.95
N PRO A 85 5.84 -8.11 5.14
CA PRO A 85 5.56 -9.44 5.64
C PRO A 85 6.86 -10.19 5.96
N PRO A 86 6.84 -11.17 6.87
CA PRO A 86 8.01 -11.99 7.16
C PRO A 86 8.37 -12.86 5.95
N LEU A 87 9.67 -13.04 5.72
CA LEU A 87 10.21 -13.92 4.69
C LEU A 87 10.23 -15.38 5.15
N HIS A 88 10.54 -15.61 6.43
CA HIS A 88 10.63 -16.96 6.99
C HIS A 88 9.94 -17.03 8.35
N ARG A 89 9.45 -18.23 8.66
CA ARG A 89 9.06 -18.64 10.01
C ARG A 89 9.91 -19.84 10.40
N ILE A 90 10.76 -19.66 11.41
CA ILE A 90 11.63 -20.70 11.97
C ILE A 90 10.95 -21.25 13.22
N GLU A 91 10.74 -22.56 13.27
CA GLU A 91 10.21 -23.25 14.45
C GLU A 91 11.35 -23.92 15.23
N LEU A 92 11.49 -23.56 16.50
CA LEU A 92 12.49 -24.16 17.38
C LEU A 92 11.95 -25.44 18.02
N VAL A 93 12.66 -26.55 17.86
CA VAL A 93 12.23 -27.88 18.35
C VAL A 93 12.33 -28.00 19.88
N GLN A 94 13.32 -27.33 20.50
CA GLN A 94 13.53 -27.32 21.95
C GLN A 94 13.95 -25.89 22.41
N PRO A 95 13.00 -24.95 22.52
CA PRO A 95 13.32 -23.59 22.93
C PRO A 95 13.81 -23.56 24.38
N LYS A 96 14.87 -22.77 24.66
CA LYS A 96 15.33 -22.55 26.04
C LYS A 96 14.28 -21.73 26.80
N LYS A 97 14.30 -21.79 28.14
CA LYS A 97 13.40 -21.00 28.99
C LYS A 97 13.54 -19.50 28.64
N GLY A 98 12.46 -18.88 28.19
CA GLY A 98 12.42 -17.47 27.76
C GLY A 98 12.65 -17.22 26.27
N GLN A 99 12.82 -18.27 25.44
CA GLN A 99 12.87 -18.14 23.97
C GLN A 99 11.50 -18.40 23.35
N ASP A 100 11.16 -17.61 22.33
CA ASP A 100 9.96 -17.82 21.52
C ASP A 100 10.08 -19.09 20.68
N LYS A 101 8.96 -19.84 20.58
CA LYS A 101 8.89 -21.06 19.76
C LYS A 101 9.04 -20.76 18.27
N TYR A 102 8.53 -19.61 17.83
CA TYR A 102 8.55 -19.17 16.44
C TYR A 102 9.36 -17.89 16.31
N VAL A 103 10.34 -17.90 15.41
CA VAL A 103 11.13 -16.73 15.07
C VAL A 103 10.82 -16.35 13.63
N TYR A 104 10.50 -15.07 13.40
CA TYR A 104 10.23 -14.54 12.07
C TYR A 104 11.40 -13.69 11.60
N THR A 105 11.80 -13.87 10.35
CA THR A 105 12.78 -13.00 9.71
C THR A 105 12.10 -12.16 8.65
N TYR A 106 12.56 -10.92 8.48
CA TYR A 106 12.00 -9.93 7.57
C TYR A 106 13.08 -9.50 6.59
N SER A 107 12.70 -8.85 5.50
CA SER A 107 13.67 -8.12 4.67
C SER A 107 14.22 -6.93 5.45
N ASP A 108 15.52 -6.66 5.31
CA ASP A 108 16.19 -5.48 5.88
C ASP A 108 15.57 -4.15 5.42
#